data_AF-A0A1B1AHC7-F1
#
_entry.id   AF-A0A1B1AHC7-F1
#
_cell.length_a   1.000
_cell.length_b   1.000
_cell.length_c   1.000
_cell.angle_alpha   90.00
_cell.angle_beta   90.00
_cell.angle_gamma   90.00
#
_symmetry.space_group_name_H-M   'P 1'
#
loop_
_entity.id
_entity.type
_entity.pdbx_description
1 polymer ?
#
loop_
_entity_poly.entity_id
_entity_poly.type
_entity_poly.pdbx_seq_one_letter_code
_entity_poly.pdbx_strand_id
1 'polypeptide(L)'
;MRAHILAFATWTAAAASAFAIPYIPPPQPVYDAPIDRALANVQTMEGLEPTQRELLLGRLNLLAYARNDGAFTYVTEGDAFNEAGSTLCTEIQSRGYPPQEGLPTFGPNDRCAALNFALGPRVETPNAAPPAPSASALARLEAARAHYSNALRTEPANLRARLGYAYVLDRLERTGQARTQLRNIIKRGLPRLSSPQSDWEDHAVLTETAAHLSHLATSRGDRARLERLRQRLDASQPIIYVTPIVVPMRDRPFSQLVDEGSSVVFDFAGTGDRRAQGWLTPDAAWLVWDPEWRGEIRSGFDLVGQRTWSVFWSDGFEALRALDDNRDGELTGGELGGLALWRDENRNGVSDPGEVIPANVHGIASLAVRGDVTRPGLITAPNGVRFDDGRTRPLYDWTPGLGRTPVS
;
A
#
# COMPACT_ATOMS: atom_id res chain seq x y z
N MET A 1 58.81 38.43 27.02
CA MET A 1 58.70 36.99 26.66
C MET A 1 57.73 36.31 27.61
N ARG A 2 56.52 36.02 27.15
CA ARG A 2 55.64 34.90 27.54
C ARG A 2 54.27 35.14 26.90
N ALA A 3 54.06 34.50 25.75
CA ALA A 3 52.80 34.50 25.03
C ALA A 3 51.81 33.57 25.77
N HIS A 4 50.61 34.07 26.02
CA HIS A 4 49.48 33.25 26.45
C HIS A 4 48.87 32.60 25.21
N ILE A 5 48.92 31.27 25.13
CA ILE A 5 48.14 30.49 24.15
C ILE A 5 46.95 29.91 24.92
N LEU A 6 45.79 30.56 24.73
CA LEU A 6 44.48 30.02 25.07
C LEU A 6 44.07 29.07 23.93
N ALA A 7 44.07 27.77 24.20
CA ALA A 7 43.48 26.78 23.30
C ALA A 7 41.95 26.82 23.42
N PHE A 8 41.29 27.53 22.49
CA PHE A 8 39.87 27.36 22.24
C PHE A 8 39.66 26.01 21.55
N ALA A 9 39.15 25.02 22.28
CA ALA A 9 38.61 23.82 21.68
C ALA A 9 37.19 24.14 21.19
N THR A 10 37.09 24.65 19.96
CA THR A 10 35.83 24.70 19.22
C THR A 10 35.45 23.28 18.84
N TRP A 11 34.49 22.70 19.55
CA TRP A 11 33.78 21.51 19.10
C TRP A 11 32.80 21.92 18.00
N THR A 12 33.28 21.90 16.77
CA THR A 12 32.46 21.91 15.55
C THR A 12 32.60 20.57 14.87
N ALA A 13 31.67 19.66 15.11
CA ALA A 13 31.34 18.49 14.28
C ALA A 13 30.20 17.74 15.00
N ALA A 14 29.12 17.31 14.38
CA ALA A 14 28.69 17.36 12.99
C ALA A 14 27.16 17.47 13.03
N ALA A 15 26.56 18.15 12.04
CA ALA A 15 25.14 18.07 11.80
C ALA A 15 24.77 16.59 11.71
N ALA A 16 24.04 16.09 12.70
CA ALA A 16 23.43 14.77 12.62
C ALA A 16 22.56 14.78 11.38
N SER A 17 22.94 13.92 10.45
CA SER A 17 22.32 13.67 9.16
C SER A 17 20.80 13.75 9.28
N ALA A 18 20.19 14.55 8.42
CA ALA A 18 18.76 14.60 8.21
C ALA A 18 18.24 13.16 8.08
N PHE A 19 17.57 12.66 9.12
CA PHE A 19 16.79 11.44 9.00
C PHE A 19 15.68 11.74 8.00
N ALA A 20 15.70 10.99 6.91
CA ALA A 20 14.75 11.11 5.83
C ALA A 20 13.32 11.07 6.40
N ILE A 21 12.60 12.15 6.11
CA ILE A 21 11.16 12.32 6.29
C ILE A 21 10.47 11.08 5.70
N PRO A 22 9.43 10.48 6.32
CA PRO A 22 8.58 9.51 5.64
C PRO A 22 7.80 10.23 4.54
N TYR A 23 8.43 10.28 3.39
CA TYR A 23 7.89 10.61 2.09
C TYR A 23 6.83 9.56 1.76
N ILE A 24 5.59 9.98 1.51
CA ILE A 24 4.67 9.17 0.73
C ILE A 24 5.27 9.16 -0.67
N PRO A 25 5.78 8.03 -1.20
CA PRO A 25 6.29 8.00 -2.55
C PRO A 25 5.24 8.53 -3.52
N PRO A 26 5.67 9.17 -4.62
CA PRO A 26 4.74 9.76 -5.58
C PRO A 26 3.79 8.63 -6.01
N PRO A 27 2.50 8.92 -6.20
CA PRO A 27 1.51 7.89 -6.36
C PRO A 27 1.98 6.96 -7.47
N GLN A 28 2.20 5.70 -7.09
CA GLN A 28 2.06 4.59 -8.01
C GLN A 28 0.79 4.88 -8.83
N PRO A 29 0.79 4.68 -10.16
CA PRO A 29 -0.37 5.01 -10.96
C PRO A 29 -1.61 4.41 -10.29
N VAL A 30 -2.49 5.28 -9.78
CA VAL A 30 -3.75 4.90 -9.10
C VAL A 30 -4.65 4.10 -10.07
N TYR A 31 -4.23 4.00 -11.32
CA TYR A 31 -4.85 3.30 -12.44
C TYR A 31 -4.89 1.78 -12.27
N ASP A 32 -3.91 1.17 -11.60
CA ASP A 32 -3.87 -0.29 -11.51
C ASP A 32 -4.93 -0.83 -10.54
N ALA A 33 -5.37 -0.03 -9.56
CA ALA A 33 -6.35 -0.46 -8.57
C ALA A 33 -7.74 -0.75 -9.20
N PRO A 34 -8.48 -1.78 -8.81
CA PRO A 34 -9.82 -2.04 -9.34
C PRO A 34 -10.88 -1.18 -8.63
N ILE A 35 -10.78 0.15 -8.69
CA ILE A 35 -11.55 1.07 -7.82
C ILE A 35 -13.06 0.93 -8.01
N ASP A 36 -13.56 0.94 -9.24
CA ASP A 36 -15.01 0.91 -9.47
C ASP A 36 -15.61 -0.44 -9.06
N ARG A 37 -14.89 -1.54 -9.30
CA ARG A 37 -15.22 -2.89 -8.82
C ARG A 37 -15.24 -2.93 -7.29
N ALA A 38 -14.17 -2.45 -6.65
CA ALA A 38 -14.05 -2.40 -5.20
C ALA A 38 -15.14 -1.53 -4.56
N LEU A 39 -15.51 -0.40 -5.16
CA LEU A 39 -16.62 0.45 -4.70
C LEU A 39 -17.95 -0.31 -4.71
N ALA A 40 -18.27 -0.99 -5.82
CA ALA A 40 -19.51 -1.77 -5.94
C ALA A 40 -19.58 -2.89 -4.89
N ASN A 41 -18.47 -3.59 -4.68
CA ASN A 41 -18.39 -4.70 -3.76
C ASN A 41 -18.42 -4.22 -2.30
N VAL A 42 -17.61 -3.23 -1.92
CA VAL A 42 -17.59 -2.67 -0.55
C VAL A 42 -18.94 -2.07 -0.16
N GLN A 43 -19.68 -1.46 -1.09
CA GLN A 43 -20.99 -0.87 -0.77
C GLN A 43 -22.01 -1.91 -0.27
N THR A 44 -21.86 -3.16 -0.69
CA THR A 44 -22.81 -4.25 -0.43
C THR A 44 -22.20 -5.40 0.37
N MET A 45 -20.90 -5.34 0.67
CA MET A 45 -20.14 -6.37 1.38
C MET A 45 -20.76 -6.71 2.74
N GLU A 46 -21.01 -7.98 3.02
CA GLU A 46 -21.52 -8.41 4.33
C GLU A 46 -20.42 -8.52 5.38
N GLY A 47 -20.80 -8.41 6.66
CA GLY A 47 -19.88 -8.57 7.81
C GLY A 47 -18.89 -7.42 8.03
N LEU A 48 -18.93 -6.37 7.20
CA LEU A 48 -18.11 -5.17 7.35
C LEU A 48 -18.72 -4.22 8.38
N GLU A 49 -17.93 -3.83 9.39
CA GLU A 49 -18.35 -2.86 10.40
C GLU A 49 -18.76 -1.53 9.73
N PRO A 50 -19.86 -0.87 10.19
CA PRO A 50 -20.38 0.32 9.53
C PRO A 50 -19.36 1.45 9.31
N THR A 51 -18.54 1.79 10.31
CA THR A 51 -17.51 2.83 10.20
C THR A 51 -16.40 2.43 9.24
N GLN A 52 -15.95 1.17 9.27
CA GLN A 52 -14.96 0.65 8.34
C GLN A 52 -15.47 0.70 6.89
N ARG A 53 -16.75 0.41 6.65
CA ARG A 53 -17.37 0.61 5.33
C ARG A 53 -17.29 2.05 4.87
N GLU A 54 -17.66 2.99 5.73
CA GLU A 54 -17.58 4.42 5.42
C GLU A 54 -16.14 4.86 5.14
N LEU A 55 -15.16 4.34 5.88
CA LEU A 55 -13.73 4.62 5.65
C LEU A 55 -13.25 4.09 4.28
N LEU A 56 -13.58 2.84 3.94
CA LEU A 56 -13.20 2.23 2.67
C LEU A 56 -13.85 2.96 1.49
N LEU A 57 -15.17 3.22 1.54
CA LEU A 57 -15.86 3.98 0.51
C LEU A 57 -15.33 5.41 0.39
N GLY A 58 -15.01 6.05 1.51
CA GLY A 58 -14.37 7.37 1.53
C GLY A 58 -13.01 7.37 0.85
N ARG A 59 -12.16 6.37 1.12
CA ARG A 59 -10.83 6.23 0.52
C ARG A 59 -10.90 5.88 -0.96
N LEU A 60 -11.74 4.94 -1.35
CA LEU A 60 -11.91 4.53 -2.74
C LEU A 60 -12.45 5.67 -3.61
N ASN A 61 -13.44 6.43 -3.13
CA ASN A 61 -13.90 7.61 -3.86
C ASN A 61 -12.82 8.71 -3.93
N LEU A 62 -11.98 8.85 -2.91
CA LEU A 62 -10.87 9.78 -2.95
C LEU A 62 -9.80 9.38 -3.97
N LEU A 63 -9.50 8.08 -4.08
CA LEU A 63 -8.63 7.53 -5.12
C LEU A 63 -9.28 7.65 -6.51
N ALA A 64 -10.59 7.50 -6.64
CA ALA A 64 -11.30 7.74 -7.90
C ALA A 64 -11.19 9.21 -8.36
N TYR A 65 -11.30 10.16 -7.42
CA TYR A 65 -11.04 11.58 -7.68
C TYR A 65 -9.60 11.80 -8.15
N ALA A 66 -8.63 11.16 -7.48
CA ALA A 66 -7.21 11.27 -7.77
C ALA A 66 -6.84 11.01 -9.22
N ARG A 67 -7.41 9.95 -9.80
CA ARG A 67 -7.08 9.52 -11.17
C ARG A 67 -7.31 10.63 -12.20
N ASN A 68 -8.28 11.49 -11.93
CA ASN A 68 -8.73 12.55 -12.81
C ASN A 68 -8.18 13.93 -12.42
N ASP A 69 -7.54 14.07 -11.26
CA ASP A 69 -7.03 15.35 -10.77
C ASP A 69 -5.49 15.38 -10.83
N GLY A 70 -4.94 16.14 -11.77
CA GLY A 70 -3.49 16.22 -11.98
C GLY A 70 -2.72 16.81 -10.80
N ALA A 71 -3.41 17.53 -9.91
CA ALA A 71 -2.86 18.09 -8.68
C ALA A 71 -3.05 17.17 -7.46
N PHE A 72 -3.56 15.95 -7.64
CA PHE A 72 -3.71 14.98 -6.54
C PHE A 72 -2.37 14.41 -6.08
N THR A 73 -1.38 14.38 -6.97
CA THR A 73 0.00 14.09 -6.57
C THR A 73 0.48 15.23 -5.70
N TYR A 74 0.65 14.98 -4.40
CA TYR A 74 1.26 15.96 -3.50
C TYR A 74 2.56 16.50 -4.12
N VAL A 75 2.69 17.83 -4.08
CA VAL A 75 3.82 18.60 -4.57
C VAL A 75 5.14 17.96 -4.13
N THR A 76 6.01 17.67 -5.10
CA THR A 76 7.37 17.18 -4.90
C THR A 76 8.26 18.29 -4.32
N GLU A 77 9.11 17.96 -3.36
CA GLU A 77 10.27 18.79 -3.05
C GLU A 77 11.41 18.29 -3.96
N GLY A 78 11.60 18.94 -5.12
CA GLY A 78 12.75 18.68 -6.02
C GLY A 78 12.48 18.24 -7.46
N ASP A 79 11.29 18.50 -8.03
CA ASP A 79 11.00 18.44 -9.50
C ASP A 79 11.44 17.19 -10.30
N ALA A 80 11.77 16.07 -9.67
CA ALA A 80 12.08 14.82 -10.35
C ALA A 80 10.87 13.88 -10.35
N PHE A 81 10.17 13.82 -11.48
CA PHE A 81 9.26 12.73 -11.85
C PHE A 81 10.11 11.58 -12.42
N ASN A 82 9.93 10.35 -11.90
CA ASN A 82 10.64 9.18 -12.39
C ASN A 82 9.69 8.36 -13.28
N GLU A 83 9.85 8.46 -14.59
CA GLU A 83 9.11 7.68 -15.58
C GLU A 83 9.53 6.21 -15.50
N ALA A 84 8.62 5.32 -15.11
CA ALA A 84 8.80 3.89 -15.26
C ALA A 84 8.40 3.45 -16.68
N GLY A 85 9.37 2.91 -17.44
CA GLY A 85 9.16 2.00 -18.57
C GLY A 85 9.48 2.57 -19.97
N SER A 86 10.65 2.26 -20.54
CA SER A 86 10.94 2.55 -21.96
C SER A 86 11.73 1.49 -22.74
N THR A 87 11.83 0.25 -22.24
CA THR A 87 12.65 -0.81 -22.86
C THR A 87 12.03 -1.39 -24.14
N LEU A 88 12.84 -1.59 -25.18
CA LEU A 88 12.44 -2.24 -26.45
C LEU A 88 12.48 -3.77 -26.32
N CYS A 89 11.68 -4.53 -27.07
CA CYS A 89 11.76 -6.00 -27.10
C CYS A 89 13.17 -6.50 -27.45
N THR A 90 13.91 -5.74 -28.24
CA THR A 90 15.29 -6.01 -28.64
C THR A 90 16.29 -5.87 -27.50
N GLU A 91 16.01 -5.04 -26.51
CA GLU A 91 16.83 -4.86 -25.31
C GLU A 91 16.57 -5.95 -24.26
N ILE A 92 15.50 -6.73 -24.43
CA ILE A 92 15.10 -7.88 -23.60
C ILE A 92 15.71 -9.20 -24.13
N GLN A 93 16.54 -9.18 -25.19
CA GLN A 93 17.18 -10.41 -25.71
C GLN A 93 18.16 -11.06 -24.72
N SER A 94 17.64 -12.04 -23.97
CA SER A 94 18.25 -13.27 -23.46
C SER A 94 19.78 -13.30 -23.33
N ARG A 95 20.30 -12.82 -22.19
CA ARG A 95 21.53 -13.40 -21.65
C ARG A 95 21.20 -14.66 -20.87
N GLY A 96 21.09 -15.79 -21.58
CA GLY A 96 21.42 -17.09 -20.97
C GLY A 96 20.44 -18.25 -21.12
N TYR A 97 19.21 -18.06 -21.59
CA TYR A 97 18.35 -19.20 -21.94
C TYR A 97 18.59 -19.62 -23.40
N PRO A 98 18.84 -20.91 -23.68
CA PRO A 98 18.88 -21.38 -25.05
C PRO A 98 17.50 -21.14 -25.69
N PRO A 99 17.46 -20.74 -26.96
CA PRO A 99 16.21 -20.48 -27.66
C PRO A 99 15.32 -21.72 -27.61
N GLN A 100 14.13 -21.59 -27.03
CA GLN A 100 13.07 -22.59 -27.20
C GLN A 100 12.53 -22.45 -28.63
N GLU A 101 12.58 -23.52 -29.40
CA GLU A 101 11.99 -23.55 -30.73
C GLU A 101 10.47 -23.36 -30.63
N GLY A 102 9.94 -22.38 -31.39
CA GLY A 102 8.49 -22.17 -31.55
C GLY A 102 7.95 -20.79 -31.12
N LEU A 103 8.77 -19.89 -30.57
CA LEU A 103 8.32 -18.53 -30.23
C LEU A 103 8.34 -17.58 -31.45
N PRO A 104 7.37 -16.64 -31.56
CA PRO A 104 7.35 -15.64 -32.63
C PRO A 104 8.52 -14.64 -32.51
N THR A 105 9.07 -14.20 -33.64
CA THR A 105 10.18 -13.23 -33.71
C THR A 105 9.65 -11.80 -33.70
N PHE A 106 10.13 -10.96 -32.76
CA PHE A 106 9.81 -9.53 -32.68
C PHE A 106 10.71 -8.67 -33.60
N GLY A 107 10.15 -7.59 -34.14
CA GLY A 107 10.84 -6.57 -34.94
C GLY A 107 11.62 -5.53 -34.12
N PRO A 108 12.47 -4.71 -34.77
CA PRO A 108 13.49 -3.90 -34.09
C PRO A 108 12.97 -2.70 -33.28
N ASN A 109 11.73 -2.28 -33.53
CA ASN A 109 11.05 -1.20 -32.79
C ASN A 109 9.85 -1.73 -32.01
N ASP A 110 9.68 -3.05 -31.95
CA ASP A 110 8.56 -3.65 -31.24
C ASP A 110 8.78 -3.49 -29.73
N ARG A 111 7.74 -3.03 -29.05
CA ARG A 111 7.70 -2.90 -27.59
C ARG A 111 6.96 -4.10 -27.05
N CYS A 112 7.53 -4.79 -26.08
CA CYS A 112 6.95 -6.02 -25.54
C CYS A 112 5.92 -5.63 -24.49
N ALA A 113 4.64 -5.84 -24.81
CA ALA A 113 3.52 -5.70 -23.90
C ALA A 113 2.44 -6.76 -24.23
N ALA A 114 1.90 -7.38 -23.16
CA ALA A 114 0.55 -7.92 -22.99
C ALA A 114 -0.07 -8.85 -24.06
N LEU A 115 -0.67 -9.97 -23.62
CA LEU A 115 -1.69 -10.69 -24.41
C LEU A 115 -2.87 -11.19 -23.54
N ASN A 116 -3.97 -10.42 -23.65
CA ASN A 116 -5.41 -10.71 -23.43
C ASN A 116 -5.88 -11.18 -22.04
N PHE A 117 -6.87 -10.49 -21.44
CA PHE A 117 -8.32 -10.83 -21.51
C PHE A 117 -9.20 -9.65 -21.04
N ALA A 118 -10.40 -9.55 -21.62
CA ALA A 118 -11.32 -8.44 -21.50
C ALA A 118 -12.34 -8.62 -20.36
N LEU A 119 -11.99 -8.24 -19.12
CA LEU A 119 -12.94 -8.24 -18.00
C LEU A 119 -12.96 -6.93 -17.16
N GLY A 120 -12.45 -5.82 -17.70
CA GLY A 120 -12.59 -4.50 -17.08
C GLY A 120 -12.54 -3.36 -18.12
N PRO A 121 -13.10 -2.17 -17.81
CA PRO A 121 -13.05 -1.03 -18.71
C PRO A 121 -11.59 -0.62 -18.98
N ARG A 122 -11.19 -0.63 -20.25
CA ARG A 122 -9.78 -0.53 -20.70
C ARG A 122 -9.15 0.86 -20.64
N VAL A 123 -9.90 1.88 -20.24
CA VAL A 123 -9.41 3.25 -20.08
C VAL A 123 -10.19 3.86 -18.92
N GLU A 124 -9.75 3.61 -17.68
CA GLU A 124 -10.35 4.29 -16.54
C GLU A 124 -9.92 5.76 -16.45
N THR A 125 -8.82 6.18 -17.13
CA THR A 125 -8.39 7.59 -17.21
C THR A 125 -7.39 7.93 -18.34
N PRO A 126 -7.31 9.21 -18.77
CA PRO A 126 -6.41 9.69 -19.82
C PRO A 126 -4.93 9.81 -19.40
N ASN A 127 -4.01 9.69 -20.37
CA ASN A 127 -2.54 9.75 -20.18
C ASN A 127 -2.00 11.06 -19.54
N ALA A 128 -2.81 12.12 -19.50
CA ALA A 128 -2.54 13.34 -18.78
C ALA A 128 -3.82 13.77 -18.07
N ALA A 129 -3.73 14.00 -16.76
CA ALA A 129 -4.87 14.51 -16.01
C ALA A 129 -5.20 15.95 -16.45
N PRO A 130 -6.49 16.31 -16.56
CA PRO A 130 -6.89 17.65 -16.96
C PRO A 130 -6.39 18.72 -15.96
N PRO A 131 -6.16 19.97 -16.42
CA PRO A 131 -5.72 21.08 -15.56
C PRO A 131 -6.73 21.44 -14.47
N ALA A 132 -7.98 20.98 -14.60
CA ALA A 132 -9.02 21.07 -13.59
C ALA A 132 -9.78 19.73 -13.49
N PRO A 133 -10.24 19.32 -12.30
CA PRO A 133 -11.00 18.08 -12.14
C PRO A 133 -12.29 18.06 -12.98
N SER A 134 -12.63 16.91 -13.54
CA SER A 134 -13.92 16.73 -14.22
C SER A 134 -15.12 16.72 -13.25
N ALA A 135 -16.33 16.89 -13.78
CA ALA A 135 -17.56 16.85 -12.97
C ALA A 135 -17.76 15.50 -12.25
N SER A 136 -17.38 14.39 -12.87
CA SER A 136 -17.44 13.06 -12.24
C SER A 136 -16.40 12.93 -11.12
N ALA A 137 -15.21 13.50 -11.30
CA ALA A 137 -14.19 13.56 -10.25
C ALA A 137 -14.69 14.37 -9.04
N LEU A 138 -15.29 15.54 -9.26
CA LEU A 138 -15.88 16.35 -8.21
C LEU A 138 -17.02 15.61 -7.48
N ALA A 139 -17.83 14.83 -8.21
CA ALA A 139 -18.84 13.98 -7.60
C ALA A 139 -18.23 12.89 -6.70
N ARG A 140 -17.11 12.26 -7.11
CA ARG A 140 -16.35 11.32 -6.27
C ARG A 140 -15.79 12.02 -5.02
N LEU A 141 -15.25 13.22 -5.15
CA LEU A 141 -14.75 14.01 -4.01
C LEU A 141 -15.87 14.32 -3.01
N GLU A 142 -17.05 14.72 -3.49
CA GLU A 142 -18.23 14.96 -2.65
C GLU A 142 -18.76 13.68 -1.99
N ALA A 143 -18.75 12.54 -2.69
CA ALA A 143 -19.08 11.24 -2.11
C ALA A 143 -18.10 10.88 -0.98
N ALA A 144 -16.79 11.05 -1.19
CA ALA A 144 -15.79 10.86 -0.15
C ALA A 144 -16.05 11.76 1.07
N ARG A 145 -16.43 13.04 0.84
CA ARG A 145 -16.82 13.96 1.92
C ARG A 145 -17.95 13.41 2.76
N ALA A 146 -19.00 12.90 2.11
CA ALA A 146 -20.18 12.35 2.78
C ALA A 146 -19.80 11.14 3.65
N HIS A 147 -19.03 10.21 3.08
CA HIS A 147 -18.58 9.00 3.78
C HIS A 147 -17.73 9.31 5.02
N TYR A 148 -16.69 10.15 4.89
CA TYR A 148 -15.89 10.55 6.06
C TYR A 148 -16.71 11.32 7.09
N SER A 149 -17.67 12.15 6.66
CA SER A 149 -18.58 12.85 7.58
C SER A 149 -19.48 11.87 8.35
N ASN A 150 -19.94 10.79 7.71
CA ASN A 150 -20.72 9.73 8.35
C ASN A 150 -19.87 8.94 9.34
N ALA A 151 -18.66 8.53 8.94
CA ALA A 151 -17.71 7.87 9.84
C ALA A 151 -17.46 8.70 11.11
N LEU A 152 -17.27 10.00 10.98
CA LEU A 152 -17.03 10.90 12.11
C LEU A 152 -18.26 11.19 12.99
N ARG A 153 -19.47 10.94 12.48
CA ARG A 153 -20.70 11.02 13.27
C ARG A 153 -20.82 9.82 14.21
N THR A 154 -20.36 8.65 13.77
CA THR A 154 -20.32 7.42 14.57
C THR A 154 -19.09 7.42 15.50
N GLU A 155 -17.91 7.68 14.94
CA GLU A 155 -16.63 7.64 15.65
C GLU A 155 -15.90 9.00 15.57
N PRO A 156 -16.32 10.01 16.37
CA PRO A 156 -15.72 11.32 16.32
C PRO A 156 -14.25 11.34 16.77
N ALA A 157 -13.71 10.28 17.37
CA ALA A 157 -12.30 10.21 17.76
C ALA A 157 -11.39 9.58 16.69
N ASN A 158 -11.95 9.03 15.60
CA ASN A 158 -11.21 8.29 14.58
C ASN A 158 -10.26 9.24 13.80
N LEU A 159 -8.95 9.06 13.96
CA LEU A 159 -7.95 9.97 13.39
C LEU A 159 -7.85 9.82 11.86
N ARG A 160 -7.97 8.60 11.34
CA ARG A 160 -7.94 8.31 9.89
C ARG A 160 -9.11 8.97 9.17
N ALA A 161 -10.33 8.82 9.70
CA ALA A 161 -11.52 9.46 9.17
C ALA A 161 -11.36 10.99 9.14
N ARG A 162 -10.79 11.57 10.21
CA ARG A 162 -10.53 13.02 10.29
C ARG A 162 -9.53 13.48 9.24
N LEU A 163 -8.48 12.70 8.99
CA LEU A 163 -7.46 13.03 8.01
C LEU A 163 -8.02 12.97 6.59
N GLY A 164 -8.74 11.91 6.24
CA GLY A 164 -9.44 11.82 4.97
C GLY A 164 -10.44 12.96 4.77
N TYR A 165 -11.21 13.29 5.81
CA TYR A 165 -12.13 14.44 5.79
C TYR A 165 -11.41 15.78 5.62
N ALA A 166 -10.25 15.96 6.28
CA ALA A 166 -9.45 17.17 6.15
C ALA A 166 -8.95 17.36 4.72
N TYR A 167 -8.45 16.29 4.09
CA TYR A 167 -8.01 16.31 2.70
C TYR A 167 -9.15 16.69 1.76
N VAL A 168 -10.31 16.04 1.89
CA VAL A 168 -11.48 16.34 1.06
C VAL A 168 -11.95 17.78 1.24
N LEU A 169 -12.00 18.28 2.48
CA LEU A 169 -12.36 19.68 2.75
C LEU A 169 -11.37 20.66 2.12
N ASP A 170 -10.08 20.34 2.10
CA ASP A 170 -9.06 21.18 1.48
C ASP A 170 -9.22 21.24 -0.04
N ARG A 171 -9.44 20.09 -0.69
CA ARG A 171 -9.72 20.01 -2.14
C ARG A 171 -11.02 20.72 -2.54
N LEU A 172 -11.97 20.86 -1.60
CA LEU A 172 -13.19 21.65 -1.77
C LEU A 172 -13.01 23.13 -1.35
N GLU A 173 -11.77 23.60 -1.21
CA GLU A 173 -11.39 24.97 -0.83
C GLU A 173 -11.90 25.41 0.56
N ARG A 174 -12.35 24.47 1.40
CA ARG A 174 -12.84 24.72 2.77
C ARG A 174 -11.68 24.65 3.77
N THR A 175 -10.59 25.35 3.48
CA THR A 175 -9.31 25.25 4.21
C THR A 175 -9.42 25.54 5.72
N GLY A 176 -10.33 26.42 6.13
CA GLY A 176 -10.59 26.70 7.55
C GLY A 176 -11.15 25.49 8.32
N GLN A 177 -11.99 24.70 7.66
CA GLN A 177 -12.54 23.47 8.22
C GLN A 177 -11.51 22.35 8.18
N ALA A 178 -10.73 22.23 7.10
CA ALA A 178 -9.61 21.29 7.00
C ALA A 178 -8.61 21.52 8.16
N ARG A 179 -8.15 22.75 8.38
CA ARG A 179 -7.29 23.11 9.53
C ARG A 179 -7.90 22.70 10.87
N THR A 180 -9.22 22.86 11.02
CA THR A 180 -9.91 22.47 12.25
C THR A 180 -9.83 20.95 12.47
N GLN A 181 -9.99 20.14 11.43
CA GLN A 181 -9.81 18.69 11.52
C GLN A 181 -8.37 18.34 11.87
N LEU A 182 -7.39 18.91 11.17
CA LEU A 182 -5.95 18.67 11.42
C LEU A 182 -5.57 19.00 12.86
N ARG A 183 -5.99 20.16 13.39
CA ARG A 183 -5.77 20.52 14.81
C ARG A 183 -6.38 19.51 15.78
N ASN A 184 -7.56 18.97 15.46
CA ASN A 184 -8.19 17.93 16.28
C ASN A 184 -7.42 16.62 16.23
N ILE A 185 -6.86 16.24 15.08
CA ILE A 185 -5.98 15.07 14.96
C ILE A 185 -4.77 15.26 15.86
N ILE A 186 -4.05 16.38 15.76
CA ILE A 186 -2.88 16.66 16.61
C ILE A 186 -3.26 16.61 18.09
N LYS A 187 -4.37 17.24 18.49
CA LYS A 187 -4.83 17.25 19.89
C LYS A 187 -5.05 15.84 20.45
N ARG A 188 -5.58 14.94 19.64
CA ARG A 188 -5.98 13.58 20.06
C ARG A 188 -4.86 12.55 19.87
N GLY A 189 -4.06 12.69 18.83
CA GLY A 189 -3.00 11.75 18.47
C GLY A 189 -1.67 12.03 19.15
N LEU A 190 -1.35 13.30 19.48
CA LEU A 190 -0.06 13.60 20.13
C LEU A 190 0.19 12.81 21.43
N PRO A 191 -0.79 12.61 22.33
CA PRO A 191 -0.60 11.74 23.50
C PRO A 191 -0.28 10.28 23.17
N ARG A 192 -0.70 9.78 22.00
CA ARG A 192 -0.47 8.40 21.54
C ARG A 192 0.97 8.16 21.09
N LEU A 193 1.73 9.22 20.84
CA LEU A 193 3.16 9.17 20.55
C LEU A 193 4.05 9.37 21.78
N SER A 194 3.50 9.28 22.99
CA SER A 194 4.25 9.56 24.23
C SER A 194 5.40 8.58 24.50
N SER A 195 5.30 7.36 23.98
CA SER A 195 6.33 6.32 24.11
C SER A 195 7.41 6.42 23.01
N PRO A 196 8.60 5.81 23.21
CA PRO A 196 9.62 5.69 22.16
C PRO A 196 9.16 4.88 20.94
N GLN A 197 8.16 4.04 21.11
CA GLN A 197 7.49 3.30 20.03
C GLN A 197 6.03 3.71 19.96
N SER A 198 5.48 3.78 18.74
CA SER A 198 4.07 4.06 18.49
C SER A 198 3.44 3.03 17.57
N ASP A 199 2.13 2.91 17.64
CA ASP A 199 1.35 2.24 16.59
C ASP A 199 1.60 2.92 15.23
N TRP A 200 1.71 2.12 14.16
CA TRP A 200 2.00 2.65 12.83
C TRP A 200 0.88 3.55 12.32
N GLU A 201 -0.38 3.21 12.55
CA GLU A 201 -1.51 3.97 12.00
C GLU A 201 -1.57 5.34 12.65
N ASP A 202 -1.37 5.42 13.97
CA ASP A 202 -1.25 6.69 14.67
C ASP A 202 -0.09 7.53 14.12
N HIS A 203 1.08 6.91 13.92
CA HIS A 203 2.26 7.60 13.40
C HIS A 203 2.06 8.10 11.96
N ALA A 204 1.50 7.28 11.08
CA ALA A 204 1.23 7.60 9.69
C ALA A 204 0.22 8.75 9.58
N VAL A 205 -0.91 8.65 10.28
CA VAL A 205 -1.93 9.71 10.29
C VAL A 205 -1.36 11.02 10.82
N LEU A 206 -0.53 10.98 11.85
CA LEU A 206 0.09 12.18 12.43
C LEU A 206 1.17 12.78 11.53
N THR A 207 1.93 11.95 10.82
CA THR A 207 2.92 12.40 9.82
C THR A 207 2.23 13.11 8.66
N GLU A 208 1.20 12.50 8.08
CA GLU A 208 0.37 13.11 7.04
C GLU A 208 -0.31 14.40 7.52
N THR A 209 -0.78 14.42 8.77
CA THR A 209 -1.35 15.61 9.39
C THR A 209 -0.33 16.74 9.48
N ALA A 210 0.93 16.43 9.83
CA ALA A 210 2.00 17.41 9.90
C ALA A 210 2.33 18.00 8.53
N ALA A 211 2.44 17.15 7.50
CA ALA A 211 2.66 17.58 6.12
C ALA A 211 1.51 18.47 5.65
N HIS A 212 0.26 18.01 5.77
CA HIS A 212 -0.92 18.75 5.31
C HIS A 212 -1.09 20.09 6.04
N LEU A 213 -0.95 20.10 7.37
CA LEU A 213 -1.08 21.34 8.13
C LEU A 213 0.07 22.31 7.84
N SER A 214 1.26 21.84 7.45
CA SER A 214 2.38 22.74 7.09
C SER A 214 2.04 23.65 5.91
N HIS A 215 1.29 23.15 4.93
CA HIS A 215 0.82 23.94 3.79
C HIS A 215 -0.33 24.87 4.16
N LEU A 216 -1.21 24.45 5.08
CA LEU A 216 -2.40 25.23 5.45
C LEU A 216 -2.16 26.22 6.60
N ALA A 217 -1.07 26.11 7.35
CA ALA A 217 -0.83 26.86 8.58
C ALA A 217 -0.70 28.37 8.36
N THR A 218 -1.70 29.13 8.81
CA THR A 218 -1.68 30.60 8.73
C THR A 218 -1.23 31.28 10.03
N SER A 219 -1.39 30.62 11.17
CA SER A 219 -1.19 31.23 12.49
C SER A 219 0.10 30.78 13.18
N ARG A 220 0.65 31.63 14.06
CA ARG A 220 1.77 31.26 14.96
C ARG A 220 1.44 30.03 15.82
N GLY A 221 0.18 29.89 16.22
CA GLY A 221 -0.29 28.74 16.99
C GLY A 221 -0.27 27.43 16.21
N ASP A 222 -0.52 27.46 14.90
CA ASP A 222 -0.42 26.24 14.07
C ASP A 222 1.02 25.82 13.89
N ARG A 223 1.90 26.78 13.59
CA ARG A 223 3.35 26.52 13.46
C ARG A 223 3.94 25.94 14.75
N ALA A 224 3.54 26.45 15.92
CA ALA A 224 3.97 25.89 17.20
C ALA A 224 3.44 24.46 17.46
N ARG A 225 2.23 24.13 17.00
CA ARG A 225 1.68 22.76 17.09
C ARG A 225 2.42 21.79 16.18
N LEU A 226 2.70 22.23 14.94
CA LEU A 226 3.49 21.48 13.97
C LEU A 226 4.87 21.13 14.51
N GLU A 227 5.57 22.12 15.08
CA GLU A 227 6.90 21.91 15.64
C GLU A 227 6.89 20.86 16.75
N ARG A 228 5.94 20.96 17.69
CA ARG A 228 5.79 19.97 18.76
C ARG A 228 5.45 18.58 18.21
N LEU A 229 4.63 18.51 17.17
CA LEU A 229 4.26 17.25 16.55
C LEU A 229 5.46 16.59 15.87
N ARG A 230 6.23 17.33 15.08
CA ARG A 230 7.43 16.84 14.41
C ARG A 230 8.46 16.30 15.41
N GLN A 231 8.75 17.06 16.46
CA GLN A 231 9.63 16.61 17.55
C GLN A 231 9.17 15.28 18.18
N ARG A 232 7.85 15.07 18.29
CA ARG A 232 7.30 13.85 18.88
C ARG A 232 7.28 12.67 17.90
N LEU A 233 7.06 12.93 16.61
CA LEU A 233 7.22 11.93 15.55
C LEU A 233 8.69 11.46 15.48
N ASP A 234 9.64 12.39 15.45
CA ASP A 234 11.07 12.07 15.40
C ASP A 234 11.53 11.22 16.60
N ALA A 235 10.94 11.47 17.77
CA ALA A 235 11.27 10.76 19.00
C ALA A 235 10.49 9.45 19.21
N SER A 236 9.49 9.14 18.38
CA SER A 236 8.61 7.96 18.53
C SER A 236 8.62 7.11 17.25
N GLN A 237 9.29 5.96 17.26
CA GLN A 237 9.41 5.13 16.07
C GLN A 237 8.14 4.27 15.85
N PRO A 238 7.59 4.22 14.63
CA PRO A 238 6.45 3.37 14.35
C PRO A 238 6.83 1.89 14.35
N ILE A 239 6.00 1.07 14.98
CA ILE A 239 6.05 -0.38 14.84
C ILE A 239 5.19 -0.76 13.64
N ILE A 240 5.82 -1.27 12.58
CA ILE A 240 5.14 -1.61 11.34
C ILE A 240 4.56 -3.02 11.45
N TYR A 241 3.23 -3.10 11.39
CA TYR A 241 2.51 -4.35 11.21
C TYR A 241 1.68 -4.21 9.95
N VAL A 242 1.90 -5.13 9.01
CA VAL A 242 1.25 -5.13 7.70
C VAL A 242 1.13 -6.57 7.27
N THR A 243 -0.04 -6.92 6.77
CA THR A 243 -0.31 -8.28 6.35
C THR A 243 -0.16 -8.38 4.85
N PRO A 244 0.65 -9.33 4.37
CA PRO A 244 0.46 -9.90 3.05
C PRO A 244 -0.18 -11.30 3.09
N ILE A 245 -0.85 -11.65 2.00
CA ILE A 245 -1.40 -12.97 1.76
C ILE A 245 -0.30 -13.91 1.23
N VAL A 246 -0.17 -15.08 1.88
CA VAL A 246 0.79 -16.14 1.55
C VAL A 246 0.08 -17.33 0.92
N VAL A 247 0.54 -17.71 -0.27
CA VAL A 247 0.05 -18.85 -1.04
C VAL A 247 1.08 -20.00 -0.97
N PRO A 248 0.74 -21.15 -0.37
CA PRO A 248 1.64 -22.31 -0.35
C PRO A 248 1.78 -22.94 -1.73
N MET A 249 3.03 -23.06 -2.21
CA MET A 249 3.37 -23.72 -3.49
C MET A 249 3.70 -25.20 -3.31
N ARG A 250 3.97 -25.62 -2.08
CA ARG A 250 4.12 -27.00 -1.64
C ARG A 250 3.20 -27.28 -0.46
N ASP A 251 2.85 -28.54 -0.26
CA ASP A 251 2.09 -28.97 0.91
C ASP A 251 3.03 -29.06 2.13
N ARG A 252 3.16 -27.93 2.82
CA ARG A 252 4.04 -27.75 3.98
C ARG A 252 3.29 -26.96 5.06
N PRO A 253 3.59 -27.19 6.35
CA PRO A 253 3.04 -26.36 7.42
C PRO A 253 3.55 -24.93 7.29
N PHE A 254 2.76 -23.96 7.76
CA PHE A 254 3.11 -22.53 7.70
C PHE A 254 4.52 -22.20 8.24
N SER A 255 4.96 -22.88 9.30
CA SER A 255 6.30 -22.70 9.90
C SER A 255 7.46 -23.05 8.97
N GLN A 256 7.21 -23.71 7.85
CA GLN A 256 8.21 -24.00 6.80
C GLN A 256 8.05 -23.10 5.56
N LEU A 257 6.96 -22.32 5.49
CA LEU A 257 6.68 -21.40 4.39
C LEU A 257 7.32 -20.03 4.62
N VAL A 258 7.56 -19.67 5.88
CA VAL A 258 8.10 -18.37 6.29
C VAL A 258 9.36 -18.57 7.12
N ASP A 259 10.44 -17.91 6.72
CA ASP A 259 11.63 -17.71 7.54
C ASP A 259 11.50 -16.37 8.28
N GLU A 260 11.01 -16.43 9.51
CA GLU A 260 10.88 -15.24 10.36
C GLU A 260 12.23 -14.60 10.69
N GLY A 261 13.35 -15.32 10.57
CA GLY A 261 14.71 -14.83 10.81
C GLY A 261 15.39 -14.21 9.59
N SER A 262 14.72 -14.22 8.43
CA SER A 262 15.28 -13.73 7.18
C SER A 262 15.75 -12.27 7.27
N SER A 263 16.91 -12.00 6.67
CA SER A 263 17.49 -10.65 6.55
C SER A 263 17.01 -9.89 5.31
N VAL A 264 16.09 -10.46 4.53
CA VAL A 264 15.54 -9.81 3.32
C VAL A 264 14.80 -8.54 3.69
N VAL A 265 15.10 -7.44 3.00
CA VAL A 265 14.54 -6.11 3.26
C VAL A 265 13.52 -5.74 2.20
N PHE A 266 12.29 -5.47 2.64
CA PHE A 266 11.19 -5.09 1.76
C PHE A 266 10.32 -4.00 2.40
N ASP A 267 9.69 -3.19 1.56
CA ASP A 267 8.77 -2.14 2.00
C ASP A 267 7.34 -2.70 2.06
N PHE A 268 7.03 -3.47 3.10
CA PHE A 268 5.68 -4.01 3.28
C PHE A 268 4.62 -2.93 3.57
N ALA A 269 5.03 -1.72 3.99
CA ALA A 269 4.11 -0.64 4.33
C ALA A 269 3.76 0.27 3.14
N GLY A 270 4.56 0.26 2.08
CA GLY A 270 4.44 1.19 0.96
C GLY A 270 4.93 2.60 1.28
N THR A 271 5.74 2.76 2.33
CA THR A 271 6.21 4.08 2.80
C THR A 271 7.66 4.38 2.41
N GLY A 272 8.30 3.51 1.63
CA GLY A 272 9.73 3.55 1.33
C GLY A 272 10.63 3.05 2.46
N ASP A 273 10.07 2.65 3.61
CA ASP A 273 10.81 2.14 4.76
C ASP A 273 11.02 0.63 4.63
N ARG A 274 12.19 0.24 4.16
CA ARG A 274 12.55 -1.17 3.91
C ARG A 274 13.21 -1.77 5.14
N ARG A 275 12.61 -2.83 5.70
CA ARG A 275 13.13 -3.51 6.89
C ARG A 275 13.03 -5.03 6.75
N ALA A 276 13.93 -5.73 7.45
CA ALA A 276 13.88 -7.18 7.57
C ALA A 276 12.88 -7.60 8.65
N GLN A 277 11.81 -8.27 8.23
CA GLN A 277 10.69 -8.66 9.10
C GLN A 277 10.33 -10.15 8.98
N GLY A 278 11.16 -10.92 8.27
CA GLY A 278 10.88 -12.28 7.84
C GLY A 278 10.50 -12.33 6.36
N TRP A 279 10.68 -13.49 5.73
CA TRP A 279 10.49 -13.66 4.29
C TRP A 279 9.98 -15.05 3.95
N LEU A 280 9.40 -15.22 2.76
CA LEU A 280 8.97 -16.54 2.30
C LEU A 280 10.16 -17.44 1.96
N THR A 281 9.95 -18.74 2.13
CA THR A 281 10.81 -19.76 1.53
C THR A 281 10.35 -20.03 0.08
N PRO A 282 11.17 -20.70 -0.76
CA PRO A 282 10.78 -21.04 -2.13
C PRO A 282 9.58 -22.00 -2.25
N ASP A 283 9.09 -22.54 -1.13
CA ASP A 283 7.91 -23.39 -1.04
C ASP A 283 6.59 -22.58 -0.94
N ALA A 284 6.65 -21.24 -0.92
CA ALA A 284 5.51 -20.33 -0.90
C ALA A 284 5.69 -19.18 -1.92
N ALA A 285 4.60 -18.45 -2.13
CA ALA A 285 4.57 -17.23 -2.93
C ALA A 285 3.71 -16.16 -2.25
N TRP A 286 4.00 -14.90 -2.53
CA TRP A 286 3.12 -13.78 -2.18
C TRP A 286 1.97 -13.70 -3.17
N LEU A 287 0.75 -13.48 -2.70
CA LEU A 287 -0.33 -13.05 -3.58
C LEU A 287 -0.18 -11.55 -3.86
N VAL A 288 -0.14 -11.19 -5.13
CA VAL A 288 0.11 -9.82 -5.58
C VAL A 288 -0.95 -9.37 -6.58
N TRP A 289 -1.07 -8.05 -6.73
CA TRP A 289 -1.92 -7.41 -7.71
C TRP A 289 -1.06 -6.89 -8.87
N ASP A 290 -1.17 -7.55 -10.02
CA ASP A 290 -0.44 -7.21 -11.25
C ASP A 290 -1.36 -7.35 -12.48
N PRO A 291 -2.34 -6.44 -12.66
CA PRO A 291 -3.34 -6.52 -13.73
C PRO A 291 -2.76 -6.31 -15.13
N GLU A 292 -1.60 -5.66 -15.22
CA GLU A 292 -0.92 -5.37 -16.48
C GLU A 292 0.28 -6.28 -16.76
N TRP A 293 0.53 -7.26 -15.87
CA TRP A 293 1.58 -8.28 -16.03
C TRP A 293 2.96 -7.63 -16.14
N ARG A 294 3.17 -6.58 -15.34
CA ARG A 294 4.42 -5.83 -15.28
C ARG A 294 5.54 -6.69 -14.70
N GLY A 295 5.21 -7.62 -13.81
CA GLY A 295 6.18 -8.38 -13.04
C GLY A 295 7.03 -7.53 -12.10
N GLU A 296 6.53 -6.34 -11.74
CA GLU A 296 7.23 -5.36 -10.91
C GLU A 296 6.49 -5.17 -9.58
N ILE A 297 6.93 -5.90 -8.55
CA ILE A 297 6.44 -5.77 -7.18
C ILE A 297 7.40 -4.88 -6.39
N ARG A 298 6.92 -3.72 -5.97
CA ARG A 298 7.77 -2.65 -5.40
C ARG A 298 7.53 -2.46 -3.91
N SER A 299 6.30 -2.66 -3.46
CA SER A 299 5.95 -2.49 -2.05
C SER A 299 4.69 -3.27 -1.65
N GLY A 300 4.28 -3.14 -0.39
CA GLY A 300 3.04 -3.69 0.13
C GLY A 300 1.76 -3.16 -0.55
N PHE A 301 1.84 -2.12 -1.39
CA PHE A 301 0.70 -1.69 -2.20
C PHE A 301 0.44 -2.61 -3.39
N ASP A 302 1.46 -3.31 -3.88
CA ASP A 302 1.36 -4.33 -4.92
C ASP A 302 1.05 -5.72 -4.33
N LEU A 303 1.23 -5.91 -3.01
CA LEU A 303 0.84 -7.15 -2.32
C LEU A 303 -0.66 -7.13 -1.98
N VAL A 304 -1.32 -8.30 -2.03
CA VAL A 304 -2.65 -8.46 -1.46
C VAL A 304 -2.54 -8.61 0.05
N GLY A 305 -3.27 -7.79 0.79
CA GLY A 305 -3.01 -7.54 2.20
C GLY A 305 -3.70 -6.30 2.76
N GLN A 306 -3.30 -5.90 3.97
CA GLN A 306 -3.85 -4.73 4.66
C GLN A 306 -3.64 -3.40 3.89
N ARG A 307 -2.62 -3.34 3.03
CA ARG A 307 -2.19 -2.13 2.30
C ARG A 307 -2.52 -2.12 0.82
N THR A 308 -3.19 -3.17 0.32
CA THR A 308 -3.46 -3.35 -1.11
C THR A 308 -4.00 -2.07 -1.74
N TRP A 309 -3.41 -1.64 -2.87
CA TRP A 309 -3.83 -0.47 -3.65
C TRP A 309 -3.77 0.87 -2.91
N SER A 310 -2.95 1.00 -1.85
CA SER A 310 -2.98 2.16 -0.96
C SER A 310 -4.35 2.39 -0.31
N VAL A 311 -5.16 1.33 -0.17
CA VAL A 311 -6.38 1.29 0.63
C VAL A 311 -6.05 0.60 1.95
N PHE A 312 -6.74 1.03 3.01
CA PHE A 312 -6.50 0.59 4.38
C PHE A 312 -7.55 -0.46 4.77
N TRP A 313 -7.29 -1.71 4.38
CA TRP A 313 -8.14 -2.84 4.70
C TRP A 313 -7.92 -3.27 6.15
N SER A 314 -8.86 -4.03 6.73
CA SER A 314 -8.66 -4.66 8.04
C SER A 314 -7.60 -5.77 7.97
N ASP A 315 -7.58 -6.50 6.85
CA ASP A 315 -6.69 -7.60 6.53
C ASP A 315 -6.75 -7.87 5.00
N GLY A 316 -5.95 -8.81 4.51
CA GLY A 316 -5.91 -9.21 3.11
C GLY A 316 -7.15 -9.96 2.63
N PHE A 317 -7.90 -10.62 3.51
CA PHE A 317 -9.18 -11.26 3.14
C PHE A 317 -10.28 -10.22 2.90
N GLU A 318 -10.28 -9.09 3.61
CA GLU A 318 -11.13 -7.94 3.30
C GLU A 318 -10.81 -7.32 1.93
N ALA A 319 -9.52 -7.24 1.57
CA ALA A 319 -9.11 -6.83 0.23
C ALA A 319 -9.60 -7.82 -0.84
N LEU A 320 -9.51 -9.14 -0.58
CA LEU A 320 -10.05 -10.16 -1.47
C LEU A 320 -11.57 -10.10 -1.61
N ARG A 321 -12.31 -9.83 -0.53
CA ARG A 321 -13.78 -9.60 -0.59
C ARG A 321 -14.15 -8.40 -1.46
N ALA A 322 -13.28 -7.42 -1.59
CA ALA A 322 -13.52 -6.29 -2.50
C ALA A 322 -13.42 -6.70 -3.98
N LEU A 323 -12.94 -7.91 -4.29
CA LEU A 323 -12.92 -8.51 -5.61
C LEU A 323 -14.04 -9.55 -5.80
N ASP A 324 -14.77 -9.93 -4.76
CA ASP A 324 -15.83 -10.96 -4.86
C ASP A 324 -17.11 -10.33 -5.43
N ASP A 325 -17.28 -10.40 -6.76
CA ASP A 325 -18.32 -9.68 -7.49
C ASP A 325 -19.68 -10.37 -7.30
N ASN A 326 -19.67 -11.70 -7.28
CA ASN A 326 -20.86 -12.52 -7.10
C ASN A 326 -21.20 -12.78 -5.61
N ARG A 327 -20.26 -12.51 -4.70
CA ARG A 327 -20.38 -12.65 -3.24
C ARG A 327 -20.58 -14.09 -2.77
N ASP A 328 -20.03 -15.06 -3.50
CA ASP A 328 -20.15 -16.48 -3.14
C ASP A 328 -19.10 -16.93 -2.12
N GLY A 329 -18.14 -16.04 -1.77
CA GLY A 329 -17.09 -16.33 -0.80
C GLY A 329 -15.81 -16.90 -1.40
N GLU A 330 -15.71 -17.02 -2.72
CA GLU A 330 -14.48 -17.36 -3.42
C GLU A 330 -14.28 -16.53 -4.70
N LEU A 331 -13.05 -16.12 -4.97
CA LEU A 331 -12.71 -15.53 -6.27
C LEU A 331 -12.55 -16.64 -7.29
N THR A 332 -13.32 -16.61 -8.37
CA THR A 332 -13.26 -17.62 -9.44
C THR A 332 -13.21 -17.00 -10.83
N GLY A 333 -12.64 -17.74 -11.79
CA GLY A 333 -12.68 -17.38 -13.21
C GLY A 333 -12.22 -15.94 -13.47
N GLY A 334 -13.16 -15.09 -13.90
CA GLY A 334 -12.89 -13.69 -14.19
C GLY A 334 -12.47 -12.85 -12.99
N GLU A 335 -12.90 -13.24 -11.78
CA GLU A 335 -12.63 -12.49 -10.57
C GLU A 335 -11.17 -12.55 -10.14
N LEU A 336 -10.46 -13.60 -10.56
CA LEU A 336 -9.02 -13.77 -10.41
C LEU A 336 -8.20 -12.85 -11.32
N GLY A 337 -8.87 -12.13 -12.24
CA GLY A 337 -8.23 -11.16 -13.12
C GLY A 337 -7.41 -10.13 -12.35
N GLY A 338 -6.13 -10.05 -12.68
CA GLY A 338 -5.14 -9.16 -12.07
C GLY A 338 -4.46 -9.68 -10.79
N LEU A 339 -4.85 -10.86 -10.30
CA LEU A 339 -4.08 -11.55 -9.26
C LEU A 339 -2.93 -12.36 -9.87
N ALA A 340 -1.76 -12.23 -9.26
CA ALA A 340 -0.55 -12.98 -9.60
C ALA A 340 0.11 -13.54 -8.34
N LEU A 341 1.04 -14.46 -8.52
CA LEU A 341 1.92 -14.96 -7.48
C LEU A 341 3.33 -14.47 -7.72
N TRP A 342 3.93 -13.86 -6.70
CA TRP A 342 5.36 -13.55 -6.69
C TRP A 342 6.10 -14.61 -5.89
N ARG A 343 6.90 -15.43 -6.58
CA ARG A 343 7.75 -16.45 -5.98
C ARG A 343 9.21 -16.03 -6.08
N ASP A 344 9.67 -15.36 -5.04
CA ASP A 344 11.08 -14.97 -4.87
C ASP A 344 11.93 -16.22 -4.52
N GLU A 345 12.42 -16.91 -5.55
CA GLU A 345 13.16 -18.17 -5.38
C GLU A 345 14.55 -17.93 -4.77
N ASN A 346 15.17 -16.81 -5.12
CA ASN A 346 16.52 -16.47 -4.69
C ASN A 346 16.54 -15.76 -3.32
N ARG A 347 15.37 -15.32 -2.84
CA ARG A 347 15.14 -14.62 -1.57
C ARG A 347 15.94 -13.33 -1.47
N ASN A 348 15.88 -12.48 -2.49
CA ASN A 348 16.55 -11.18 -2.50
C ASN A 348 15.60 -10.01 -2.21
N GLY A 349 14.28 -10.24 -2.14
CA GLY A 349 13.27 -9.21 -1.92
C GLY A 349 13.07 -8.27 -3.11
N VAL A 350 13.50 -8.68 -4.30
CA VAL A 350 13.36 -7.99 -5.57
C VAL A 350 12.51 -8.86 -6.50
N SER A 351 11.57 -8.25 -7.19
CA SER A 351 10.76 -8.93 -8.19
C SER A 351 11.59 -9.13 -9.46
N ASP A 352 12.21 -10.30 -9.61
CA ASP A 352 13.05 -10.61 -10.77
C ASP A 352 12.20 -11.10 -11.97
N PRO A 353 12.67 -10.91 -13.23
CA PRO A 353 11.97 -11.38 -14.40
C PRO A 353 11.63 -12.88 -14.33
N GLY A 354 10.35 -13.21 -14.47
CA GLY A 354 9.84 -14.58 -14.43
C GLY A 354 9.41 -15.08 -13.03
N GLU A 355 9.62 -14.29 -11.97
CA GLU A 355 9.16 -14.67 -10.62
C GLU A 355 7.69 -14.35 -10.35
N VAL A 356 7.13 -13.40 -11.11
CA VAL A 356 5.73 -12.99 -11.00
C VAL A 356 4.95 -13.59 -12.14
N ILE A 357 4.00 -14.44 -11.81
CA ILE A 357 3.20 -15.17 -12.79
C ILE A 357 1.72 -15.08 -12.36
N PRO A 358 0.78 -14.85 -13.29
CA PRO A 358 -0.64 -14.79 -12.99
C PRO A 358 -1.17 -16.02 -12.24
N ALA A 359 -2.12 -15.83 -11.34
CA ALA A 359 -2.65 -16.88 -10.47
C ALA A 359 -3.25 -18.05 -11.28
N ASN A 360 -3.97 -17.74 -12.35
CA ASN A 360 -4.54 -18.75 -13.26
C ASN A 360 -3.46 -19.55 -14.02
N VAL A 361 -2.32 -18.94 -14.37
CA VAL A 361 -1.19 -19.63 -15.00
C VAL A 361 -0.51 -20.60 -14.02
N HIS A 362 -0.57 -20.30 -12.72
CA HIS A 362 -0.19 -21.25 -11.65
C HIS A 362 -1.21 -22.36 -11.40
N GLY A 363 -2.28 -22.43 -12.20
CA GLY A 363 -3.35 -23.41 -12.06
C GLY A 363 -4.22 -23.18 -10.83
N ILE A 364 -4.33 -21.94 -10.34
CA ILE A 364 -5.29 -21.58 -9.28
C ILE A 364 -6.67 -21.41 -9.91
N ALA A 365 -7.60 -22.26 -9.48
CA ALA A 365 -9.00 -22.26 -9.88
C ALA A 365 -9.86 -21.35 -9.00
N SER A 366 -9.56 -21.28 -7.69
CA SER A 366 -10.24 -20.37 -6.77
C SER A 366 -9.42 -19.97 -5.55
N LEU A 367 -9.78 -18.82 -4.98
CA LEU A 367 -9.22 -18.30 -3.73
C LEU A 367 -10.35 -17.95 -2.76
N ALA A 368 -10.30 -18.44 -1.52
CA ALA A 368 -11.26 -18.05 -0.49
C ALA A 368 -11.03 -16.59 -0.07
N VAL A 369 -12.11 -15.86 0.17
CA VAL A 369 -12.06 -14.44 0.59
C VAL A 369 -12.28 -14.25 2.09
N ARG A 370 -12.28 -15.33 2.87
CA ARG A 370 -12.43 -15.32 4.33
C ARG A 370 -11.47 -16.31 4.97
N GLY A 371 -10.99 -15.95 6.15
CA GLY A 371 -10.23 -16.84 7.02
C GLY A 371 -10.49 -16.50 8.48
N ASP A 372 -10.04 -17.37 9.38
CA ASP A 372 -10.19 -17.21 10.83
C ASP A 372 -8.83 -16.95 11.48
N VAL A 373 -8.81 -16.12 12.52
CA VAL A 373 -7.60 -15.91 13.33
C VAL A 373 -7.24 -17.22 14.03
N THR A 374 -6.14 -17.84 13.63
CA THR A 374 -5.67 -19.11 14.22
C THR A 374 -4.63 -18.89 15.31
N ARG A 375 -3.89 -17.78 15.25
CA ARG A 375 -2.94 -17.32 16.26
C ARG A 375 -2.63 -15.82 16.06
N PRO A 376 -2.01 -15.13 17.02
CA PRO A 376 -1.60 -13.73 16.83
C PRO A 376 -0.77 -13.55 15.55
N GLY A 377 -1.19 -12.61 14.70
CA GLY A 377 -0.53 -12.32 13.43
C GLY A 377 -0.73 -13.38 12.34
N LEU A 378 -1.70 -14.28 12.47
CA LEU A 378 -2.03 -15.25 11.42
C LEU A 378 -3.54 -15.49 11.32
N ILE A 379 -4.11 -15.13 10.17
CA ILE A 379 -5.45 -15.54 9.74
C ILE A 379 -5.28 -16.66 8.73
N THR A 380 -6.10 -17.69 8.81
CA THR A 380 -5.99 -18.89 7.96
C THR A 380 -7.34 -19.25 7.37
N ALA A 381 -7.35 -19.49 6.06
CA ALA A 381 -8.41 -20.18 5.36
C ALA A 381 -7.91 -21.60 5.02
N PRO A 382 -8.31 -22.67 5.74
CA PRO A 382 -7.71 -24.00 5.58
C PRO A 382 -7.83 -24.61 4.18
N ASN A 383 -8.89 -24.27 3.44
CA ASN A 383 -9.11 -24.63 2.03
C ASN A 383 -9.08 -23.38 1.14
N GLY A 384 -8.18 -22.45 1.46
CA GLY A 384 -8.18 -21.11 0.88
C GLY A 384 -7.69 -21.00 -0.56
N VAL A 385 -7.03 -22.03 -1.10
CA VAL A 385 -6.61 -22.10 -2.50
C VAL A 385 -7.09 -23.43 -3.08
N ARG A 386 -7.79 -23.37 -4.22
CA ARG A 386 -8.14 -24.56 -5.02
C ARG A 386 -7.38 -24.50 -6.34
N PHE A 387 -6.72 -25.60 -6.69
CA PHE A 387 -6.01 -25.76 -7.96
C PHE A 387 -6.91 -26.43 -9.01
N ASP A 388 -6.58 -26.27 -10.29
CA ASP A 388 -7.32 -26.84 -11.43
C ASP A 388 -7.39 -28.37 -11.40
N ASP A 389 -6.42 -29.02 -10.76
CA ASP A 389 -6.41 -30.48 -10.56
C ASP A 389 -7.22 -30.93 -9.33
N GLY A 390 -7.95 -30.02 -8.70
CA GLY A 390 -8.84 -30.28 -7.57
C GLY A 390 -8.13 -30.33 -6.21
N ARG A 391 -6.79 -30.22 -6.16
CA ARG A 391 -6.08 -30.09 -4.88
C ARG A 391 -6.47 -28.79 -4.19
N THR A 392 -6.54 -28.82 -2.86
CA THR A 392 -6.70 -27.62 -2.04
C THR A 392 -5.50 -27.41 -1.14
N ARG A 393 -5.24 -26.15 -0.80
CA ARG A 393 -4.25 -25.75 0.20
C ARG A 393 -4.78 -24.62 1.06
N PRO A 394 -4.20 -24.39 2.25
CA PRO A 394 -4.52 -23.22 3.03
C PRO A 394 -4.11 -21.91 2.32
N LEU A 395 -4.83 -20.83 2.60
CA LEU A 395 -4.42 -19.46 2.31
C LEU A 395 -4.20 -18.74 3.64
N TYR A 396 -3.13 -17.95 3.74
CA TYR A 396 -2.78 -17.28 4.97
C TYR A 396 -2.73 -15.77 4.76
N ASP A 397 -3.22 -15.01 5.72
CA ASP A 397 -2.84 -13.61 5.91
C ASP A 397 -1.86 -13.60 7.10
N TRP A 398 -0.63 -13.16 6.85
CA TRP A 398 0.45 -13.21 7.84
C TRP A 398 0.90 -11.80 8.21
N THR A 399 0.98 -11.50 9.51
CA THR A 399 1.63 -10.29 10.02
C THR A 399 3.07 -10.59 10.45
N PRO A 400 4.09 -10.05 9.75
CA PRO A 400 5.48 -10.16 10.17
C PRO A 400 5.71 -9.59 11.57
N GLY A 401 6.59 -10.23 12.36
CA GLY A 401 7.04 -9.73 13.66
C GLY A 401 6.11 -9.91 14.86
N LEU A 402 4.81 -10.21 14.68
CA LEU A 402 3.84 -10.40 15.79
C LEU A 402 3.88 -11.79 16.46
N GLY A 403 4.64 -12.74 15.90
CA GLY A 403 4.79 -14.10 16.41
C GLY A 403 6.05 -14.36 17.25
N ARG A 404 6.97 -13.38 17.33
CA ARG A 404 8.23 -13.54 18.06
C ARG A 404 7.98 -13.47 19.58
N THR A 405 8.34 -14.52 20.30
CA THR A 405 8.67 -14.36 21.73
C THR A 405 9.87 -13.42 21.78
N PRO A 406 9.87 -12.34 22.59
CA PRO A 406 11.00 -11.41 22.63
C PRO A 406 12.28 -12.19 22.95
N VAL A 407 13.25 -12.12 22.05
CA VAL A 407 14.59 -12.66 22.31
C VAL A 407 15.19 -11.76 23.39
N SER A 408 15.49 -12.38 24.53
CA SER A 408 15.99 -11.74 25.75
C SER A 408 17.34 -11.08 25.55
#